data_AF-V2Y6N5-F1
#
_entry.id   AF-V2Y6N5-F1
#
_cell.length_a   1.000
_cell.length_b   1.000
_cell.length_c   1.000
_cell.angle_alpha   90.00
_cell.angle_beta   90.00
_cell.angle_gamma   90.00
#
_symmetry.space_group_name_H-M   'P 1'
#
loop_
_entity.id
_entity.type
_entity.pdbx_description
1 polymer ?
#
loop_
_entity_poly.entity_id
_entity_poly.type
_entity_poly.pdbx_seq_one_letter_code
_entity_poly.pdbx_strand_id
1 'polypeptide(L)'
;MFIDQLIEGCELRLTACFGAKTAEFTSKVAGIYYPNDRNEISDFLEKNQIRFSKYIVSEMFTFNGRPLNFDNDEIVCNLMGIQDSKPYEWMEVKVYRINLGKYGPAHLIVSDNDVQPFNRRNSFRVSVTNDCYIKFRNEEALNKATIRDVSSVGIGISVPKYIFVEPGDNILITFSDYCKMFKTKQVSRAPESKIEKDIARFKKQISLIEAINGGSSDEKGEKVNQKVEFIVKAIVVRVVDTIQRRTIGCKFLAINEELSKYVNEKQMEKRRLKLK
;
A
#
# COMPACT_ATOMS: atom_id res chain seq x y z
N MET A 1 7.39 16.37 2.84
CA MET A 1 6.76 17.27 1.84
C MET A 1 5.77 18.11 2.59
N PHE A 2 5.68 19.39 2.30
CA PHE A 2 4.68 20.26 2.90
C PHE A 2 3.55 20.49 1.89
N ILE A 3 2.36 20.89 2.36
CA ILE A 3 1.20 21.04 1.47
C ILE A 3 1.46 22.11 0.38
N ASP A 4 2.15 23.19 0.73
CA ASP A 4 2.56 24.29 -0.16
C ASP A 4 3.59 23.88 -1.23
N GLN A 5 4.13 22.65 -1.16
CA GLN A 5 5.02 22.09 -2.18
C GLN A 5 4.26 21.39 -3.31
N LEU A 6 2.93 21.26 -3.21
CA LEU A 6 2.10 20.75 -4.30
C LEU A 6 2.09 21.74 -5.46
N ILE A 7 2.47 21.26 -6.65
CA ILE A 7 2.51 22.09 -7.85
C ILE A 7 1.12 22.31 -8.43
N GLU A 8 0.94 23.40 -9.18
CA GLU A 8 -0.27 23.67 -9.93
C GLU A 8 -0.67 22.50 -10.84
N GLY A 9 -1.98 22.26 -10.94
CA GLY A 9 -2.54 21.16 -11.73
C GLY A 9 -2.42 19.79 -11.08
N CYS A 10 -1.71 19.66 -9.94
CA CYS A 10 -1.65 18.45 -9.14
C CYS A 10 -3.07 18.02 -8.73
N GLU A 11 -3.40 16.74 -8.94
CA GLU A 11 -4.71 16.19 -8.59
C GLU A 11 -4.85 16.11 -7.07
N LEU A 12 -5.98 16.61 -6.59
CA LEU A 12 -6.38 16.59 -5.20
C LEU A 12 -7.61 15.70 -5.03
N ARG A 13 -7.60 14.89 -3.98
CA ARG A 13 -8.78 14.17 -3.49
C ARG A 13 -9.01 14.55 -2.04
N LEU A 14 -10.16 15.16 -1.77
CA LEU A 14 -10.61 15.50 -0.45
C LEU A 14 -11.58 14.41 0.04
N THR A 15 -11.32 13.85 1.21
CA THR A 15 -12.23 12.94 1.89
C THR A 15 -12.83 13.68 3.08
N ALA A 16 -14.12 13.95 3.02
CA ALA A 16 -14.87 14.59 4.11
C ALA A 16 -15.62 13.52 4.90
N CYS A 17 -15.45 13.54 6.22
CA CYS A 17 -16.04 12.60 7.16
C CYS A 17 -16.99 13.33 8.10
N PHE A 18 -18.22 12.81 8.21
CA PHE A 18 -19.23 13.29 9.16
C PHE A 18 -19.73 12.08 9.97
N GLY A 19 -19.19 11.90 11.18
CA GLY A 19 -19.36 10.68 11.96
C GLY A 19 -18.88 9.45 11.17
N ALA A 20 -19.77 8.49 10.92
CA ALA A 20 -19.46 7.27 10.15
C ALA A 20 -19.64 7.43 8.63
N LYS A 21 -20.16 8.56 8.15
CA LYS A 21 -20.39 8.81 6.72
C LYS A 21 -19.16 9.46 6.11
N THR A 22 -18.77 9.00 4.94
CA THR A 22 -17.64 9.55 4.18
C THR A 22 -18.10 9.94 2.78
N ALA A 23 -17.55 11.04 2.28
CA ALA A 23 -17.74 11.50 0.91
C ALA A 23 -16.39 11.94 0.34
N GLU A 24 -16.21 11.77 -0.95
CA GLU A 24 -14.95 12.07 -1.62
C GLU A 24 -15.18 13.02 -2.79
N PHE A 25 -14.29 13.99 -2.91
CA PHE A 25 -14.35 15.03 -3.92
C PHE A 25 -12.98 15.17 -4.56
N THR A 26 -12.96 15.47 -5.85
CA THR A 26 -11.73 15.70 -6.59
C THR A 26 -11.63 17.15 -7.05
N SER A 27 -10.41 17.65 -7.10
CA SER A 27 -10.07 19.00 -7.57
C SER A 27 -8.62 19.03 -8.03
N LYS A 28 -8.11 20.21 -8.36
CA LYS A 28 -6.70 20.44 -8.70
C LYS A 28 -6.16 21.65 -7.95
N VAL A 29 -4.85 21.67 -7.73
CA VAL A 29 -4.14 22.85 -7.23
C VAL A 29 -4.27 23.97 -8.26
N ALA A 30 -4.69 25.14 -7.80
CA ALA A 30 -4.87 26.34 -8.60
C ALA A 30 -3.59 27.19 -8.64
N GLY A 31 -3.26 27.72 -9.82
CA GLY A 31 -2.21 28.71 -9.98
C GLY A 31 -2.67 30.12 -9.63
N ILE A 32 -2.05 30.74 -8.63
CA ILE A 32 -2.34 32.13 -8.23
C ILE A 32 -1.22 33.07 -8.72
N TYR A 33 -1.51 33.77 -9.80
CA TYR A 33 -0.54 34.58 -10.54
C TYR A 33 -0.62 36.08 -10.23
N TYR A 34 -1.80 36.58 -9.84
CA TYR A 34 -2.00 38.00 -9.61
C TYR A 34 -1.59 38.41 -8.20
N PRO A 35 -0.78 39.48 -8.02
CA PRO A 35 -0.40 39.96 -6.69
C PRO A 35 -1.58 40.34 -5.81
N ASN A 36 -2.64 40.89 -6.41
CA ASN A 36 -3.86 41.27 -5.68
C ASN A 36 -4.51 40.06 -5.00
N ASP A 37 -4.66 38.95 -5.72
CA ASP A 37 -5.21 37.72 -5.15
C ASP A 37 -4.33 37.17 -4.02
N ARG A 38 -3.00 37.31 -4.12
CA ARG A 38 -2.08 36.91 -3.04
C ARG A 38 -2.25 37.75 -1.78
N ASN A 39 -2.49 39.05 -1.94
CA ASN A 39 -2.79 39.95 -0.83
C ASN A 39 -4.12 39.57 -0.17
N GLU A 40 -5.16 39.31 -0.96
CA GLU A 40 -6.47 38.86 -0.45
C GLU A 40 -6.38 37.55 0.34
N ILE A 41 -5.55 36.59 -0.11
CA ILE A 41 -5.26 35.36 0.65
C ILE A 41 -4.56 35.69 1.96
N SER A 42 -3.58 36.59 1.94
CA SER A 42 -2.81 36.98 3.13
C SER A 42 -3.73 37.63 4.17
N ASP A 43 -4.56 38.57 3.74
CA ASP A 43 -5.58 39.22 4.57
C ASP A 43 -6.58 38.21 5.15
N PHE A 44 -6.99 37.22 4.36
CA PHE A 44 -7.87 36.14 4.82
C PHE A 44 -7.21 35.31 5.92
N LEU A 45 -5.95 34.91 5.73
CA LEU A 45 -5.20 34.12 6.71
C LEU A 45 -5.03 34.88 8.02
N GLU A 46 -4.67 36.17 7.95
CA GLU A 46 -4.53 37.04 9.13
C GLU A 46 -5.84 37.19 9.90
N LYS A 47 -6.95 37.48 9.19
CA LYS A 47 -8.27 37.64 9.78
C LYS A 47 -8.74 36.39 10.52
N ASN A 48 -8.43 35.21 9.98
CA ASN A 48 -8.79 33.92 10.58
C ASN A 48 -7.75 33.42 11.60
N GLN A 49 -6.75 34.23 11.94
CA GLN A 49 -5.68 33.89 12.89
C GLN A 49 -4.88 32.63 12.49
N ILE A 50 -4.82 32.34 11.18
CA ILE A 50 -4.08 31.21 10.62
C ILE A 50 -2.64 31.66 10.45
N ARG A 51 -1.83 31.49 11.50
CA ARG A 51 -0.42 31.90 11.52
C ARG A 51 0.50 30.71 11.32
N PHE A 52 1.49 30.85 10.43
CA PHE A 52 2.53 29.86 10.15
C PHE A 52 2.05 28.55 9.49
N SER A 53 0.76 28.40 9.24
CA SER A 53 0.22 27.24 8.53
C SER A 53 0.55 27.32 7.04
N LYS A 54 0.89 26.15 6.48
CA LYS A 54 1.14 26.03 5.05
C LYS A 54 -0.18 25.79 4.35
N TYR A 55 -0.34 26.39 3.18
CA TYR A 55 -1.59 26.33 2.45
C TYR A 55 -1.38 26.09 0.96
N ILE A 56 -2.44 25.63 0.32
CA ILE A 56 -2.60 25.67 -1.13
C ILE A 56 -3.94 26.29 -1.47
N VAL A 57 -4.05 26.79 -2.71
CA VAL A 57 -5.34 27.11 -3.30
C VAL A 57 -5.71 25.99 -4.24
N SER A 58 -6.96 25.54 -4.19
CA SER A 58 -7.51 24.58 -5.13
C SER A 58 -8.67 25.18 -5.89
N GLU A 59 -8.95 24.61 -7.07
CA GLU A 59 -10.24 24.79 -7.72
C GLU A 59 -11.38 24.39 -6.75
N MET A 60 -12.56 24.94 -6.98
CA MET A 60 -13.73 24.66 -6.14
C MET A 60 -14.08 23.17 -6.18
N PHE A 61 -14.13 22.53 -5.02
CA PHE A 61 -14.82 21.25 -4.91
C PHE A 61 -16.32 21.48 -5.15
N THR A 62 -16.90 20.69 -6.06
CA THR A 62 -18.32 20.80 -6.42
C THR A 62 -19.04 19.47 -6.32
N PHE A 63 -20.34 19.53 -6.04
CA PHE A 63 -21.24 18.39 -6.14
C PHE A 63 -22.44 18.80 -7.00
N ASN A 64 -22.69 18.07 -8.09
CA ASN A 64 -23.70 18.42 -9.09
C ASN A 64 -23.58 19.87 -9.59
N GLY A 65 -22.34 20.33 -9.82
CA GLY A 65 -22.05 21.69 -10.27
C GLY A 65 -22.21 22.79 -9.21
N ARG A 66 -22.54 22.44 -7.96
CA ARG A 66 -22.66 23.41 -6.86
C ARG A 66 -21.39 23.42 -6.00
N PRO A 67 -20.83 24.61 -5.70
CA PRO A 67 -19.81 24.80 -4.68
C PRO A 67 -20.11 24.11 -3.35
N LEU A 68 -19.15 23.35 -2.84
CA LEU A 68 -19.23 22.77 -1.50
C LEU A 68 -18.63 23.71 -0.46
N ASN A 69 -19.17 23.65 0.76
CA ASN A 69 -18.60 24.28 1.94
C ASN A 69 -18.25 23.20 2.96
N PHE A 70 -17.07 23.32 3.56
CA PHE A 70 -16.55 22.39 4.56
C PHE A 70 -16.23 23.10 5.89
N ASP A 71 -16.62 24.37 6.01
CA ASP A 71 -16.49 25.19 7.22
C ASP A 71 -17.55 24.77 8.25
N ASN A 72 -17.31 23.61 8.88
CA ASN A 72 -18.14 23.03 9.94
C ASN A 72 -17.25 22.12 10.82
N ASP A 73 -17.28 22.35 12.13
CA ASP A 73 -16.49 21.61 13.12
C ASP A 73 -16.84 20.11 13.22
N GLU A 74 -18.01 19.70 12.73
CA GLU A 74 -18.43 18.29 12.69
C GLU A 74 -17.88 17.53 11.47
N ILE A 75 -17.27 18.23 10.50
CA ILE A 75 -16.71 17.65 9.28
C ILE A 75 -15.19 17.58 9.39
N VAL A 76 -14.67 16.36 9.41
CA VAL A 76 -13.22 16.12 9.36
C VAL A 76 -12.79 15.90 7.92
N CYS A 77 -11.82 16.68 7.46
CA CYS A 77 -11.35 16.67 6.08
C CYS A 77 -9.93 16.11 6.00
N ASN A 78 -9.72 15.09 5.17
CA ASN A 78 -8.38 14.59 4.81
C ASN A 78 -8.10 14.89 3.34
N LEU A 79 -6.88 15.30 3.03
CA LEU A 79 -6.47 15.63 1.67
C LEU A 79 -5.40 14.65 1.17
N MET A 80 -5.59 14.16 -0.04
CA MET A 80 -4.57 13.45 -0.79
C MET A 80 -4.18 14.25 -2.04
N GLY A 81 -2.89 14.52 -2.21
CA GLY A 81 -2.32 15.10 -3.43
C GLY A 81 -1.48 14.08 -4.20
N ILE A 82 -1.59 14.05 -5.53
CA ILE A 82 -0.80 13.14 -6.38
C ILE A 82 0.23 13.93 -7.19
N GLN A 83 1.49 13.91 -6.74
CA GLN A 83 2.60 14.55 -7.44
C GLN A 83 3.63 13.50 -7.87
N ASP A 84 4.08 13.56 -9.13
CA ASP A 84 5.02 12.60 -9.73
C ASP A 84 4.56 11.13 -9.58
N SER A 85 3.26 10.88 -9.72
CA SER A 85 2.62 9.56 -9.50
C SER A 85 2.76 9.00 -8.08
N LYS A 86 3.14 9.83 -7.10
CA LYS A 86 3.20 9.49 -5.67
C LYS A 86 2.08 10.20 -4.91
N PRO A 87 1.26 9.47 -4.15
CA PRO A 87 0.27 10.09 -3.28
C PRO A 87 0.93 10.60 -2.00
N TYR A 88 0.50 11.76 -1.55
CA TYR A 88 0.86 12.40 -0.30
C TYR A 88 -0.42 12.72 0.45
N GLU A 89 -0.47 12.48 1.77
CA GLU A 89 -1.69 12.66 2.55
C GLU A 89 -1.47 13.63 3.71
N TRP A 90 -2.46 14.48 3.91
CA TRP A 90 -2.59 15.41 5.01
C TRP A 90 -3.90 15.12 5.73
N MET A 91 -3.81 14.90 7.03
CA MET A 91 -4.95 14.57 7.88
C MET A 91 -5.49 15.84 8.54
N GLU A 92 -6.81 15.91 8.69
CA GLU A 92 -7.52 16.97 9.41
C GLU A 92 -7.19 18.38 8.85
N VAL A 93 -7.17 18.52 7.53
CA VAL A 93 -6.98 19.81 6.86
C VAL A 93 -8.19 20.69 7.04
N LYS A 94 -7.96 22.01 7.14
CA LYS A 94 -9.03 23.00 7.13
C LYS A 94 -9.26 23.48 5.71
N VAL A 95 -10.52 23.49 5.26
CA VAL A 95 -10.88 23.84 3.88
C VAL A 95 -11.82 25.04 3.91
N TYR A 96 -11.28 26.21 3.59
CA TYR A 96 -12.03 27.46 3.56
C TYR A 96 -12.46 27.79 2.15
N ARG A 97 -13.66 28.36 2.02
CA ARG A 97 -14.07 28.99 0.76
C ARG A 97 -13.53 30.42 0.73
N ILE A 98 -12.89 30.78 -0.38
CA ILE A 98 -12.43 32.14 -0.65
C ILE A 98 -12.94 32.59 -2.02
N ASN A 99 -13.13 33.90 -2.21
CA ASN A 99 -13.47 34.47 -3.51
C ASN A 99 -12.43 35.54 -3.84
N LEU A 100 -11.58 35.21 -4.80
CA LEU A 100 -10.45 36.05 -5.18
C LEU A 100 -10.86 36.99 -6.32
N GLY A 101 -10.40 38.25 -6.27
CA GLY A 101 -10.82 39.28 -7.20
C GLY A 101 -10.49 38.98 -8.67
N LYS A 102 -9.36 38.33 -8.96
CA LYS A 102 -8.97 37.97 -10.34
C LYS A 102 -9.20 36.49 -10.65
N TYR A 103 -8.86 35.58 -9.75
CA TYR A 103 -9.05 34.15 -9.97
C TYR A 103 -10.53 33.72 -9.87
N GLY A 104 -11.31 34.36 -9.00
CA GLY A 104 -12.70 33.99 -8.70
C GLY A 104 -12.80 33.02 -7.51
N PRO A 105 -13.91 32.25 -7.41
CA PRO A 105 -14.15 31.37 -6.26
C PRO A 105 -13.17 30.19 -6.24
N ALA A 106 -12.61 29.92 -5.06
CA ALA A 106 -11.66 28.86 -4.82
C ALA A 106 -11.79 28.28 -3.41
N HIS A 107 -11.10 27.16 -3.15
CA HIS A 107 -10.88 26.66 -1.80
C HIS A 107 -9.44 26.93 -1.37
N LEU A 108 -9.28 27.44 -0.15
CA LEU A 108 -8.00 27.58 0.53
C LEU A 108 -7.86 26.42 1.51
N ILE A 109 -6.90 25.54 1.26
CA ILE A 109 -6.69 24.35 2.08
C ILE A 109 -5.46 24.57 2.93
N VAL A 110 -5.65 24.49 4.24
CA VAL A 110 -4.64 24.77 5.26
C VAL A 110 -4.34 23.48 6.02
N SER A 111 -3.05 23.19 6.21
CA SER A 111 -2.59 22.08 7.03
C SER A 111 -1.57 22.57 8.05
N ASP A 112 -1.84 22.27 9.33
CA ASP A 112 -0.90 22.48 10.43
C ASP A 112 0.05 21.28 10.60
N ASN A 113 -0.30 20.15 9.99
CA ASN A 113 0.46 18.91 10.06
C ASN A 113 1.43 18.76 8.88
N ASP A 114 2.62 18.22 9.17
CA ASP A 114 3.54 17.71 8.15
C ASP A 114 2.91 16.54 7.39
N VAL A 115 3.30 16.33 6.13
CA VAL A 115 2.82 15.17 5.37
C VAL A 115 3.11 13.90 6.15
N GLN A 116 2.08 13.09 6.37
CA GLN A 116 2.32 11.72 6.79
C GLN A 116 2.76 10.96 5.54
N PRO A 117 3.89 10.23 5.56
CA PRO A 117 4.23 9.35 4.45
C PRO A 117 3.13 8.31 4.30
N PHE A 118 2.20 8.57 3.39
CA PHE A 118 1.05 7.71 3.13
C PHE A 118 1.52 6.44 2.43
N ASN A 119 1.91 5.45 3.23
CA ASN A 119 2.01 4.11 2.73
C ASN A 119 0.59 3.53 2.63
N ARG A 120 -0.10 3.82 1.51
CA ARG A 120 -1.39 3.19 1.15
C ARG A 120 -1.37 1.66 1.13
N ARG A 121 -0.20 1.05 1.28
CA ARG A 121 -0.04 -0.39 1.21
C ARG A 121 -0.24 -0.95 2.61
N ASN A 122 -1.37 -1.62 2.80
CA ASN A 122 -1.65 -2.47 3.98
C ASN A 122 -0.67 -3.65 4.12
N SER A 123 0.29 -3.79 3.21
CA SER A 123 1.30 -4.84 3.20
C SER A 123 2.59 -4.37 2.54
N PHE A 124 3.72 -4.77 3.10
CA PHE A 124 5.02 -4.62 2.48
C PHE A 124 5.11 -5.44 1.17
N ARG A 125 5.93 -4.97 0.21
CA ARG A 125 6.20 -5.61 -1.09
C ARG A 125 7.68 -5.95 -1.24
N VAL A 126 8.00 -7.22 -1.47
CA VAL A 126 9.35 -7.68 -1.85
C VAL A 126 9.49 -7.56 -3.36
N SER A 127 10.63 -7.07 -3.86
CA SER A 127 10.95 -7.25 -5.28
C SER A 127 11.41 -8.69 -5.53
N VAL A 128 10.73 -9.36 -6.44
CA VAL A 128 11.01 -10.75 -6.87
C VAL A 128 11.00 -10.71 -8.39
N THR A 129 12.02 -11.27 -9.04
CA THR A 129 12.20 -11.22 -10.51
C THR A 129 12.00 -12.58 -11.17
N ASN A 130 11.27 -13.47 -10.51
CA ASN A 130 11.04 -14.83 -10.99
C ASN A 130 10.07 -14.82 -12.17
N ASP A 131 10.23 -15.81 -13.04
CA ASP A 131 9.23 -16.12 -14.06
C ASP A 131 7.94 -16.62 -13.40
N CYS A 132 6.82 -16.27 -14.02
CA CYS A 132 5.49 -16.73 -13.66
C CYS A 132 4.68 -17.06 -14.92
N TYR A 133 3.60 -17.80 -14.73
CA TYR A 133 2.64 -18.09 -15.78
C TYR A 133 1.27 -17.54 -15.40
N ILE A 134 0.60 -16.90 -16.35
CA ILE A 134 -0.71 -16.31 -16.19
C ILE A 134 -1.70 -17.06 -17.07
N LYS A 135 -2.81 -17.50 -16.49
CA LYS A 135 -3.98 -17.98 -17.22
C LYS A 135 -5.10 -16.95 -17.12
N PHE A 136 -5.58 -16.50 -18.27
CA PHE A 136 -6.77 -15.65 -18.36
C PHE A 136 -8.03 -16.53 -18.40
N ARG A 137 -9.16 -16.03 -17.88
CA ARG A 137 -10.38 -16.82 -17.70
C ARG A 137 -10.89 -17.49 -18.99
N ASN A 138 -10.63 -16.88 -20.14
CA ASN A 138 -11.13 -17.34 -21.45
C ASN A 138 -10.04 -18.02 -22.31
N GLU A 139 -8.83 -18.22 -21.78
CA GLU A 139 -7.73 -18.82 -22.52
C GLU A 139 -7.32 -20.16 -21.89
N GLU A 140 -7.11 -21.17 -22.74
CA GLU A 140 -6.48 -22.43 -22.30
C GLU A 140 -4.97 -22.29 -22.14
N ALA A 141 -4.36 -21.30 -22.82
CA ALA A 141 -2.93 -21.06 -22.83
C ALA A 141 -2.40 -20.47 -21.51
N LEU A 142 -1.24 -20.97 -21.09
CA LEU A 142 -0.45 -20.36 -20.03
C LEU A 142 0.52 -19.34 -20.65
N ASN A 143 0.36 -18.08 -20.27
CA ASN A 143 1.18 -17.00 -20.78
C ASN A 143 2.37 -16.75 -19.85
N LYS A 144 3.59 -16.85 -20.37
CA LYS A 144 4.80 -16.57 -19.60
C LYS A 144 4.97 -15.07 -19.35
N ALA A 145 5.26 -14.70 -18.10
CA ALA A 145 5.47 -13.33 -17.66
C ALA A 145 6.53 -13.27 -16.54
N THR A 146 6.90 -12.07 -16.09
CA THR A 146 7.92 -11.90 -15.05
C THR A 146 7.38 -11.11 -13.88
N ILE A 147 7.55 -11.63 -12.67
CA ILE A 147 7.19 -10.94 -11.44
C ILE A 147 8.09 -9.71 -11.24
N ARG A 148 7.55 -8.64 -10.68
CA ARG A 148 8.29 -7.43 -10.29
C ARG A 148 8.33 -7.27 -8.79
N ASP A 149 7.18 -7.42 -8.15
CA ASP A 149 7.02 -7.34 -6.71
C ASP A 149 5.86 -8.20 -6.22
N VAL A 150 5.98 -8.72 -5.00
CA VAL A 150 4.97 -9.55 -4.32
C VAL A 150 4.74 -9.02 -2.91
N SER A 151 3.48 -9.00 -2.48
CA SER A 151 3.05 -8.74 -1.10
C SER A 151 2.10 -9.83 -0.63
N SER A 152 1.63 -9.75 0.62
CA SER A 152 0.60 -10.66 1.14
C SER A 152 -0.78 -10.48 0.48
N VAL A 153 -1.04 -9.34 -0.17
CA VAL A 153 -2.38 -9.00 -0.72
C VAL A 153 -2.41 -8.73 -2.23
N GLY A 154 -1.25 -8.73 -2.88
CA GLY A 154 -1.17 -8.45 -4.31
C GLY A 154 0.22 -8.63 -4.91
N ILE A 155 0.28 -8.55 -6.23
CA ILE A 155 1.46 -8.83 -7.04
C ILE A 155 1.55 -7.87 -8.24
N GLY A 156 2.77 -7.42 -8.54
CA GLY A 156 3.10 -6.68 -9.76
C GLY A 156 3.78 -7.57 -10.78
N ILE A 157 3.28 -7.59 -12.02
CA ILE A 157 3.78 -8.47 -13.09
C ILE A 157 4.06 -7.66 -14.35
N SER A 158 5.18 -7.95 -15.00
CA SER A 158 5.49 -7.47 -16.35
C SER A 158 5.01 -8.51 -17.35
N VAL A 159 4.07 -8.13 -18.22
CA VAL A 159 3.50 -9.00 -19.25
C VAL A 159 4.00 -8.60 -20.64
N PRO A 160 4.18 -9.56 -21.56
CA PRO A 160 4.44 -9.27 -22.96
C PRO A 160 3.36 -8.37 -23.58
N LYS A 161 3.75 -7.49 -24.50
CA LYS A 161 2.85 -6.49 -25.10
C LYS A 161 1.73 -7.07 -25.94
N TYR A 162 1.93 -8.26 -26.52
CA TYR A 162 0.92 -8.93 -27.32
C TYR A 162 -0.23 -9.50 -26.48
N ILE A 163 -0.10 -9.54 -25.15
CA ILE A 163 -1.15 -9.99 -24.23
C ILE A 163 -2.02 -8.82 -23.85
N PHE A 164 -3.27 -8.83 -24.29
CA PHE A 164 -4.28 -7.85 -23.92
C PHE A 164 -4.84 -8.16 -22.53
N VAL A 165 -4.93 -7.14 -21.68
CA VAL A 165 -5.38 -7.26 -20.29
C VAL A 165 -5.91 -5.91 -19.83
N GLU A 166 -7.04 -5.93 -19.13
CA GLU A 166 -7.75 -4.74 -18.67
C GLU A 166 -7.95 -4.77 -17.15
N PRO A 167 -8.08 -3.60 -16.50
CA PRO A 167 -8.53 -3.54 -15.10
C PRO A 167 -9.90 -4.22 -14.95
N GLY A 168 -10.03 -5.12 -13.98
CA GLY A 168 -11.22 -5.93 -13.74
C GLY A 168 -11.07 -7.41 -14.13
N ASP A 169 -10.06 -7.75 -14.94
CA ASP A 169 -9.85 -9.13 -15.38
C ASP A 169 -9.49 -10.08 -14.24
N ASN A 170 -10.14 -11.24 -14.22
CA ASN A 170 -9.80 -12.32 -13.30
C ASN A 170 -8.74 -13.23 -13.94
N ILE A 171 -7.65 -13.44 -13.21
CA ILE A 171 -6.50 -14.23 -13.67
C ILE A 171 -6.05 -15.24 -12.62
N LEU A 172 -5.46 -16.33 -13.11
CA LEU A 172 -4.75 -17.30 -12.28
C LEU A 172 -3.25 -17.14 -12.54
N ILE A 173 -2.48 -16.98 -11.47
CA ILE A 173 -1.03 -16.77 -11.54
C ILE A 173 -0.35 -17.95 -10.87
N THR A 174 0.62 -18.57 -11.54
CA THR A 174 1.47 -19.60 -10.97
C THR A 174 2.94 -19.19 -11.03
N PHE A 175 3.66 -19.42 -9.94
CA PHE A 175 5.09 -19.17 -9.89
C PHE A 175 5.76 -20.03 -8.82
N SER A 176 7.07 -20.18 -8.93
CA SER A 176 7.86 -20.91 -7.94
C SER A 176 9.12 -20.13 -7.60
N ASP A 177 9.60 -20.33 -6.38
CA ASP A 177 10.86 -19.73 -5.93
C ASP A 177 11.53 -20.61 -4.88
N TYR A 178 12.82 -20.35 -4.63
CA TYR A 178 13.55 -20.96 -3.52
C TYR A 178 13.53 -20.03 -2.30
N CYS A 179 13.11 -20.56 -1.16
CA CYS A 179 13.08 -19.82 0.09
C CYS A 179 13.67 -20.67 1.24
N LYS A 180 14.43 -20.02 2.13
CA LYS A 180 14.93 -20.66 3.35
C LYS A 180 13.80 -20.72 4.38
N MET A 181 12.98 -21.76 4.30
CA MET A 181 11.93 -22.02 5.27
C MET A 181 12.42 -22.99 6.36
N PHE A 182 11.84 -22.89 7.55
CA PHE A 182 12.09 -23.88 8.60
C PHE A 182 11.64 -25.25 8.11
N LYS A 183 12.45 -26.30 8.34
CA LYS A 183 12.01 -27.69 8.14
C LYS A 183 10.65 -27.87 8.80
N THR A 184 9.60 -28.07 8.01
CA THR A 184 8.30 -28.48 8.54
C THR A 184 8.54 -29.81 9.24
N LYS A 185 8.24 -29.91 10.54
CA LYS A 185 8.25 -31.20 11.24
C LYS A 185 7.35 -32.11 10.41
N GLN A 186 7.91 -33.18 9.83
CA GLN A 186 7.09 -34.32 9.43
C GLN A 186 6.24 -34.64 10.65
N VAL A 187 4.92 -34.72 10.46
CA VAL A 187 4.00 -35.16 11.51
C VAL A 187 4.48 -36.55 11.90
N SER A 188 5.23 -36.63 13.00
CA SER A 188 5.78 -37.88 13.49
C SER A 188 4.59 -38.66 13.99
N ARG A 189 4.39 -39.85 13.42
CA ARG A 189 3.42 -40.83 13.90
C ARG A 189 3.55 -40.94 15.41
N ALA A 190 2.41 -40.97 16.10
CA ALA A 190 2.40 -41.04 17.56
C ALA A 190 3.24 -42.26 18.02
N PRO A 191 4.07 -42.14 19.07
CA PRO A 191 4.94 -43.22 19.50
C PRO A 191 4.09 -44.43 19.93
N GLU A 192 4.22 -45.54 19.22
CA GLU A 192 3.37 -46.72 19.40
C GLU A 192 3.97 -47.68 20.43
N SER A 193 5.31 -47.73 20.54
CA SER A 193 6.00 -48.61 21.48
C SER A 193 6.23 -47.96 22.86
N LYS A 194 6.32 -48.80 23.90
CA LYS A 194 6.61 -48.36 25.28
C LYS A 194 7.95 -47.60 25.35
N ILE A 195 8.95 -48.06 24.60
CA ILE A 195 10.28 -47.46 24.52
C ILE A 195 10.22 -46.04 23.91
N GLU A 196 9.46 -45.84 22.83
CA GLU A 196 9.32 -44.51 22.21
C GLU A 196 8.55 -43.53 23.11
N LYS A 197 7.54 -44.02 23.84
CA LYS A 197 6.81 -43.22 24.83
C LYS A 197 7.72 -42.79 25.98
N ASP A 198 8.59 -43.68 26.44
CA ASP A 198 9.56 -43.39 27.49
C ASP A 198 10.62 -42.38 27.00
N ILE A 199 11.14 -42.52 25.78
CA ILE A 199 12.06 -41.55 25.16
C ILE A 199 11.40 -40.17 25.00
N ALA A 200 10.15 -40.12 24.56
CA ALA A 200 9.41 -38.86 24.43
C ALA A 200 9.18 -38.18 25.78
N ARG A 201 8.86 -38.96 26.82
CA ARG A 201 8.70 -38.47 28.19
C ARG A 201 10.02 -37.94 28.75
N PHE A 202 11.12 -38.63 28.49
CA PHE A 202 12.46 -38.23 28.91
C PHE A 202 12.90 -36.91 28.26
N LYS A 203 12.71 -36.76 26.94
CA LYS A 203 12.99 -35.50 26.22
C LYS A 203 12.18 -34.33 26.76
N LYS A 204 10.92 -34.58 27.13
CA LYS A 204 10.04 -33.55 27.71
C LYS A 204 10.49 -33.12 29.10
N GLN A 205 11.01 -34.05 29.92
CA GLN A 205 11.60 -33.72 31.23
C GLN A 205 12.89 -32.92 31.10
N ILE A 206 13.78 -33.27 30.16
CA ILE A 206 15.02 -32.53 29.90
C ILE A 206 14.70 -31.09 29.46
N SER A 207 13.79 -30.92 28.50
CA SER A 207 13.35 -29.59 28.04
C SER A 207 12.74 -28.74 29.16
N LEU A 208 12.02 -29.36 30.10
CA LEU A 208 11.46 -28.66 31.27
C LEU A 208 12.56 -28.20 32.25
N ILE A 209 13.59 -29.03 32.47
CA ILE A 209 14.74 -28.70 33.32
C ILE A 209 15.58 -27.58 32.69
N GLU A 210 15.78 -27.60 31.38
CA GLU A 210 16.48 -26.55 30.64
C GLU A 210 15.74 -25.20 30.69
N ALA A 211 14.40 -25.24 30.60
CA ALA A 211 13.56 -24.04 30.74
C ALA A 211 13.59 -23.44 32.16
N ILE A 212 13.65 -24.29 33.20
CA ILE A 212 13.78 -23.84 34.60
C ILE A 212 15.14 -23.19 34.86
N ASN A 213 16.21 -23.66 34.20
CA ASN A 213 17.57 -23.13 34.35
C ASN A 213 17.86 -21.89 33.47
N GLY A 214 16.84 -21.23 32.92
CA GLY A 214 16.99 -20.01 32.12
C GLY A 214 17.64 -20.21 30.76
N GLY A 215 17.80 -21.47 30.31
CA GLY A 215 18.22 -21.78 28.95
C GLY A 215 17.03 -21.61 28.02
N SER A 216 16.94 -20.47 27.33
CA SER A 216 16.10 -20.37 26.14
C SER A 216 16.67 -21.29 25.07
N SER A 217 16.24 -22.56 25.05
CA SER A 217 16.44 -23.44 23.93
C SER A 217 15.54 -22.95 22.79
N ASP A 218 15.97 -21.88 22.15
CA ASP A 218 15.61 -21.57 20.77
C ASP A 218 16.05 -22.79 19.94
N GLU A 219 15.20 -23.82 19.85
CA GLU A 219 15.28 -24.82 18.79
C GLU A 219 14.99 -24.07 17.47
N LYS A 220 15.99 -23.33 17.00
CA LYS A 220 16.04 -22.78 15.65
C LYS A 220 16.13 -23.99 14.73
N GLY A 221 14.97 -24.49 14.33
CA GLY A 221 14.86 -25.50 13.29
C GLY A 221 15.76 -25.09 12.12
N GLU A 222 16.54 -26.04 11.62
CA GLU A 222 17.44 -25.83 10.50
C GLU A 222 16.64 -25.29 9.31
N LYS A 223 16.95 -24.05 8.86
CA LYS A 223 16.32 -23.46 7.68
C LYS A 223 16.94 -24.05 6.44
N VAL A 224 16.19 -24.86 5.71
CA VAL A 224 16.66 -25.51 4.47
C VAL A 224 16.15 -24.71 3.28
N ASN A 225 16.95 -24.61 2.24
CA ASN A 225 16.52 -23.99 0.99
C ASN A 225 15.55 -24.92 0.28
N GLN A 226 14.27 -24.55 0.23
CA GLN A 226 13.22 -25.38 -0.35
C GLN A 226 12.56 -24.64 -1.52
N LYS A 227 12.24 -25.37 -2.58
CA LYS A 227 11.40 -24.85 -3.66
C LYS A 227 9.96 -24.79 -3.18
N VAL A 228 9.38 -23.60 -3.22
CA VAL A 228 7.97 -23.34 -2.94
C VAL A 228 7.25 -22.97 -4.23
N GLU A 229 6.01 -23.42 -4.38
CA GLU A 229 5.18 -23.18 -5.55
C GLU A 229 3.87 -22.54 -5.11
N PHE A 230 3.45 -21.51 -5.83
CA PHE A 230 2.25 -20.74 -5.52
C PHE A 230 1.31 -20.74 -6.70
N ILE A 231 0.03 -20.96 -6.40
CA ILE A 231 -1.09 -20.79 -7.34
C ILE A 231 -2.05 -19.79 -6.71
N VAL A 232 -2.23 -18.64 -7.36
CA VAL A 232 -2.96 -17.51 -6.80
C VAL A 232 -4.01 -17.00 -7.77
N LYS A 233 -5.25 -16.87 -7.29
CA LYS A 233 -6.32 -16.18 -8.01
C LYS A 233 -6.29 -14.70 -7.70
N ALA A 234 -6.31 -13.86 -8.73
CA ALA A 234 -6.21 -12.42 -8.59
C ALA A 234 -7.12 -11.68 -9.58
N ILE A 235 -7.42 -10.44 -9.25
CA ILE A 235 -8.06 -9.48 -10.15
C ILE A 235 -7.07 -8.39 -10.54
N VAL A 236 -7.03 -8.03 -11.82
CA VAL A 236 -6.22 -6.93 -12.32
C VAL A 236 -6.84 -5.62 -11.83
N VAL A 237 -6.08 -4.80 -11.11
CA VAL A 237 -6.55 -3.52 -10.56
C VAL A 237 -5.92 -2.30 -11.22
N ARG A 238 -4.84 -2.51 -11.97
CA ARG A 238 -4.18 -1.46 -12.76
C ARG A 238 -3.42 -2.07 -13.92
N VAL A 239 -3.42 -1.34 -15.03
CA VAL A 239 -2.56 -1.62 -16.19
C VAL A 239 -1.77 -0.34 -16.48
N VAL A 240 -0.46 -0.48 -16.56
CA VAL A 240 0.46 0.61 -16.94
C VAL A 240 1.15 0.15 -18.21
N ASP A 241 0.80 0.78 -19.32
CA ASP A 241 1.41 0.51 -20.62
C ASP A 241 2.45 1.58 -20.94
N THR A 242 3.63 1.15 -21.36
CA THR A 242 4.74 2.02 -21.78
C THR A 242 5.26 1.54 -23.11
N ILE A 243 6.08 2.33 -23.81
CA ILE A 243 6.65 1.97 -25.12
C ILE A 243 7.40 0.62 -25.07
N GLN A 244 8.04 0.28 -23.94
CA GLN A 244 8.87 -0.92 -23.82
C GLN A 244 8.19 -2.08 -23.10
N ARG A 245 7.26 -1.82 -22.17
CA ARG A 245 6.71 -2.85 -21.26
C ARG A 245 5.26 -2.56 -20.87
N ARG A 246 4.48 -3.62 -20.72
CA ARG A 246 3.17 -3.58 -20.07
C ARG A 246 3.30 -4.16 -18.66
N THR A 247 2.97 -3.36 -17.64
CA THR A 247 2.98 -3.80 -16.24
C THR A 247 1.55 -3.84 -15.72
N ILE A 248 1.16 -4.96 -15.14
CA ILE A 248 -0.12 -5.09 -14.44
C ILE A 248 0.10 -5.14 -12.93
N GLY A 249 -0.81 -4.53 -12.18
CA GLY A 249 -0.93 -4.75 -10.74
C GLY A 249 -2.19 -5.54 -10.46
N CYS A 250 -2.04 -6.60 -9.66
CA CYS A 250 -3.11 -7.53 -9.35
C CYS A 250 -3.34 -7.55 -7.84
N LYS A 251 -4.61 -7.66 -7.44
CA LYS A 251 -5.04 -7.86 -6.05
C LYS A 251 -5.47 -9.31 -5.88
N PHE A 252 -5.03 -9.98 -4.83
CA PHE A 252 -5.45 -11.36 -4.57
C PHE A 252 -6.92 -11.42 -4.18
N LEU A 253 -7.62 -12.43 -4.68
CA LEU A 253 -9.03 -12.67 -4.33
C LEU A 253 -9.19 -13.37 -2.98
N ALA A 254 -8.15 -14.07 -2.52
CA ALA A 254 -8.10 -14.72 -1.22
C ALA A 254 -6.72 -14.52 -0.57
N ILE A 255 -6.70 -14.49 0.76
CA ILE A 255 -5.46 -14.43 1.55
C ILE A 255 -4.79 -15.81 1.47
N ASN A 256 -3.48 -15.81 1.18
CA ASN A 256 -2.66 -17.01 1.22
C ASN A 256 -1.61 -16.85 2.33
N GLU A 257 -1.74 -17.64 3.39
CA GLU A 257 -0.85 -17.58 4.56
C GLU A 257 0.58 -18.01 4.23
N GLU A 258 0.76 -19.01 3.38
CA GLU A 258 2.09 -19.48 2.95
C GLU A 258 2.81 -18.42 2.14
N LEU A 259 2.09 -17.74 1.25
CA LEU A 259 2.62 -16.61 0.49
C LEU A 259 3.01 -15.44 1.40
N SER A 260 2.22 -15.20 2.45
CA SER A 260 2.54 -14.18 3.46
C SER A 260 3.82 -14.53 4.23
N LYS A 261 4.00 -15.80 4.62
CA LYS A 261 5.25 -16.29 5.24
C LYS A 261 6.44 -16.12 4.30
N TYR A 262 6.28 -16.49 3.04
CA TYR A 262 7.31 -16.32 2.00
C TYR A 262 7.74 -14.85 1.83
N VAL A 263 6.77 -13.93 1.73
CA VAL A 263 7.02 -12.48 1.61
C VAL A 263 7.82 -11.97 2.81
N ASN A 264 7.46 -12.39 4.02
CA ASN A 264 8.18 -12.02 5.24
C ASN A 264 9.62 -12.54 5.26
N GLU A 265 9.83 -13.82 4.93
CA GLU A 265 11.17 -14.42 4.91
C GLU A 265 12.09 -13.74 3.89
N LYS A 266 11.61 -13.51 2.66
CA LYS A 266 12.40 -12.79 1.64
C LYS A 266 12.77 -11.37 2.06
N GLN A 267 11.90 -10.69 2.81
CA GLN A 267 12.22 -9.37 3.33
C GLN A 267 13.32 -9.42 4.40
N MET A 268 13.26 -10.41 5.28
CA MET A 268 14.28 -10.61 6.31
C MET A 268 15.63 -10.99 5.68
N GLU A 269 15.64 -11.82 4.65
CA GLU A 269 16.85 -12.12 3.86
C GLU A 269 17.45 -10.85 3.25
N LYS A 270 16.62 -10.03 2.58
CA LYS A 270 17.08 -8.77 1.99
C LYS A 270 17.65 -7.80 3.03
N ARG A 271 17.07 -7.73 4.23
CA ARG A 271 17.61 -6.91 5.34
C ARG A 271 18.95 -7.44 5.83
N ARG A 272 19.10 -8.75 5.99
CA ARG A 272 20.37 -9.38 6.41
C ARG A 272 21.50 -9.15 5.40
N LEU A 273 21.19 -9.16 4.10
CA LEU A 273 22.18 -8.88 3.05
C LEU A 273 22.64 -7.42 3.02
N LYS A 274 21.82 -6.47 3.48
CA LYS A 274 22.20 -5.05 3.56
C LYS A 274 23.07 -4.69 4.76
N LEU A 275 23.11 -5.56 5.78
CA LEU A 275 23.89 -5.38 7.01
C LEU A 275 25.25 -6.08 6.94
N LYS A 276 25.54 -6.75 5.82
CA LYS A 276 26.86 -7.30 5.47
C LYS A 276 27.51 -6.40 4.44
#